data_AF-A0A9D5DKK0-F1
#
_entry.id   AF-A0A9D5DKK0-F1
#
_cell.length_a   1.000
_cell.length_b   1.000
_cell.length_c   1.000
_cell.angle_alpha   90.00
_cell.angle_beta   90.00
_cell.angle_gamma   90.00
#
_symmetry.space_group_name_H-M   'P 1'
#
loop_
_entity.id
_entity.type
_entity.pdbx_description
1 polymer ?
#
loop_
_entity_poly.entity_id
_entity_poly.type
_entity_poly.pdbx_seq_one_letter_code
_entity_poly.pdbx_strand_id
1 'polypeptide(L)' 'MLQVNELKDGQSVFVIYSNPHTPTVATIQEGYISVDALGTSVVVYDYYHTLEEDDAVFASYEDAEQVYNQYIM' A
#
# COMPACT_ATOMS: atom_id res chain seq x y z
N MET A 1 -2.04 8.30 -6.69
CA MET A 1 -0.91 7.59 -6.04
C MET A 1 -0.10 8.59 -5.23
N LEU A 2 0.21 8.27 -3.98
CA LEU A 2 1.07 9.07 -3.09
C LEU A 2 2.52 8.67 -3.30
N GLN A 3 3.43 9.64 -3.34
CA GLN A 3 4.87 9.35 -3.33
C GLN A 3 5.31 9.03 -1.91
N VAL A 4 6.31 8.15 -1.76
CA VAL A 4 6.86 7.77 -0.44
C VAL A 4 7.30 9.00 0.37
N ASN A 5 7.80 10.03 -0.30
CA ASN A 5 8.25 11.28 0.33
C ASN A 5 7.11 12.20 0.83
N GLU A 6 5.87 11.93 0.41
CA GLU A 6 4.67 12.63 0.86
C GLU A 6 3.99 11.92 2.05
N LEU A 7 4.42 10.69 2.35
CA LEU A 7 3.87 9.86 3.41
C LEU A 7 4.35 10.32 4.78
N LYS A 8 3.45 10.29 5.76
CA LYS A 8 3.74 10.65 7.16
C LYS A 8 3.50 9.48 8.09
N ASP A 9 4.28 9.42 9.17
CA ASP A 9 4.06 8.45 10.23
C ASP A 9 2.62 8.54 10.78
N GLY A 10 1.98 7.39 10.94
CA GLY A 10 0.59 7.25 11.38
C GLY A 10 -0.46 7.60 10.31
N GLN A 11 -0.08 7.88 9.07
CA GLN A 11 -1.04 8.18 8.00
C GLN A 11 -1.79 6.92 7.55
N SER A 12 -3.12 6.98 7.52
CA SER A 12 -3.96 5.96 6.91
C SER A 12 -3.82 5.99 5.39
N VAL A 13 -3.56 4.82 4.80
CA VAL A 13 -3.40 4.63 3.37
C VAL A 13 -4.08 3.34 2.92
N PHE A 14 -4.31 3.23 1.62
CA PHE A 14 -4.82 2.02 0.98
C PHE A 14 -3.73 1.43 0.09
N VAL A 15 -3.57 0.11 0.15
CA VAL A 15 -2.60 -0.63 -0.67
C VAL A 15 -3.27 -1.83 -1.32
N ILE A 16 -2.75 -2.24 -2.48
CA ILE A 16 -3.22 -3.43 -3.17
C ILE A 16 -2.41 -4.61 -2.65
N TYR A 17 -3.03 -5.41 -1.77
CA TYR A 17 -2.41 -6.58 -1.16
C TYR A 17 -2.69 -7.82 -1.99
N SER A 18 -1.67 -8.31 -2.73
CA SER A 18 -1.73 -9.58 -3.45
C SER A 18 -1.45 -10.74 -2.51
N ASN A 19 -2.29 -11.77 -2.51
CA ASN A 19 -2.04 -12.96 -1.71
C ASN A 19 -0.86 -13.75 -2.29
N PRO A 20 0.26 -13.91 -1.57
CA PRO A 20 1.43 -14.63 -2.08
C PRO A 20 1.15 -16.12 -2.36
N HIS A 21 0.12 -16.70 -1.73
CA HIS A 21 -0.31 -18.08 -1.96
C HIS A 21 -1.27 -18.23 -3.13
N THR A 22 -1.90 -17.12 -3.55
CA THR A 22 -2.85 -17.09 -4.67
C THR A 22 -2.63 -15.80 -5.47
N PRO A 23 -1.60 -15.76 -6.33
CA PRO A 23 -1.17 -14.52 -7.01
C PRO A 23 -2.21 -13.91 -7.95
N THR A 24 -3.25 -14.66 -8.30
CA THR A 24 -4.41 -14.16 -9.07
C THR A 24 -5.44 -13.41 -8.22
N VAL A 25 -5.24 -13.35 -6.90
CA VAL A 25 -6.14 -12.66 -5.98
C VAL A 25 -5.36 -11.56 -5.27
N ALA A 26 -5.67 -10.33 -5.66
CA ALA A 26 -5.28 -9.15 -4.91
C ALA A 26 -6.53 -8.51 -4.31
N THR A 27 -6.36 -7.84 -3.17
CA THR A 27 -7.43 -7.13 -2.47
C THR A 27 -6.91 -5.80 -2.00
N ILE A 28 -7.73 -4.76 -2.11
CA ILE A 28 -7.39 -3.46 -1.52
C ILE A 28 -7.55 -3.57 -0.01
N GLN A 29 -6.50 -3.22 0.73
CA GLN A 29 -6.51 -3.21 2.17
C GLN A 29 -6.12 -1.83 2.71
N GLU A 30 -6.74 -1.46 3.81
CA GLU A 30 -6.35 -0.30 4.58
C GLU A 30 -5.16 -0.66 5.47
N GLY A 31 -4.16 0.22 5.46
CA GLY A 31 -2.99 0.15 6.30
C GLY A 31 -2.62 1.53 6.82
N TYR A 32 -1.54 1.58 7.60
CA TYR A 32 -1.00 2.83 8.09
C TYR A 32 0.50 2.90 7.83
N ILE A 33 0.99 4.10 7.59
CA ILE A 33 2.41 4.35 7.39
C ILE A 33 3.12 4.37 8.73
N SER A 34 4.26 3.70 8.77
CA SER A 34 5.23 3.78 9.85
C SER A 34 6.56 4.24 9.29
N VAL A 35 7.06 5.37 9.80
CA VAL A 35 8.37 5.91 9.43
C VAL A 35 9.34 5.63 10.57
N ASP A 36 10.32 4.77 10.31
CA ASP A 36 11.37 4.43 11.28
C ASP A 36 12.74 4.96 10.82
N ALA A 37 13.76 4.88 11.69
CA ALA A 37 15.13 5.23 11.35
C ALA A 37 15.69 4.40 10.17
N LEU A 38 15.11 3.24 9.91
CA LEU A 38 15.44 2.37 8.78
C LEU A 38 14.72 2.73 7.47
N GLY A 39 13.66 3.53 7.52
CA GLY A 39 12.90 3.95 6.33
C GLY A 39 11.39 3.96 6.52
N THR A 40 10.66 4.14 5.42
CA THR A 40 9.19 4.16 5.39
C THR A 40 8.65 2.76 5.12
N SER A 41 7.68 2.33 5.92
CA SER A 41 6.98 1.06 5.77
C SER A 41 5.47 1.27 5.88
N VAL A 42 4.69 0.42 5.22
CA VAL A 42 3.26 0.31 5.44
C VAL A 42 2.98 -0.90 6.32
N VAL A 43 2.10 -0.73 7.30
CA VAL A 43 1.66 -1.81 8.18
C VAL A 43 0.28 -2.26 7.77
N VAL A 44 0.17 -3.54 7.39
CA VAL A 44 -1.07 -4.19 6.99
C VAL A 44 -1.15 -5.53 7.72
N TYR A 45 -2.30 -5.84 8.34
CA TYR A 45 -2.47 -7.08 9.12
C TYR A 45 -1.40 -7.32 10.20
N ASP A 46 -0.86 -6.26 10.81
CA ASP A 46 0.26 -6.33 11.79
C ASP A 46 1.63 -6.72 11.18
N TYR A 47 1.72 -6.80 9.85
CA TYR A 47 2.96 -7.02 9.11
C TYR A 47 3.51 -5.70 8.57
N TYR A 48 4.81 -5.51 8.74
CA TYR A 48 5.54 -4.37 8.18
C TYR A 48 6.01 -4.70 6.78
N HIS A 49 5.60 -3.89 5.82
CA HIS A 49 6.05 -3.95 4.43
C HIS A 49 6.84 -2.69 4.13
N THR A 50 8.13 -2.85 3.86
CA THR A 50 8.98 -1.74 3.44
C THR A 50 8.49 -1.20 2.11
N LEU A 51 8.31 0.12 2.03
CA LEU A 51 7.89 0.79 0.81
C LEU A 51 9.10 1.25 0.01
N GLU A 52 9.12 0.93 -1.28
CA GLU A 52 10.07 1.45 -2.26
C GLU A 52 9.46 2.62 -3.03
N GLU A 53 10.27 3.39 -3.77
CA GLU A 53 9.80 4.58 -4.51
C GLU A 53 8.73 4.26 -5.58
N ASP A 54 8.71 3.02 -6.08
CA ASP A 54 7.76 2.51 -7.07
C ASP A 54 6.51 1.85 -6.45
N ASP A 55 6.43 1.75 -5.11
CA ASP A 55 5.28 1.11 -4.48
C ASP A 55 4.01 1.96 -4.59
N ALA A 56 2.93 1.30 -5.03
CA ALA A 56 1.65 1.94 -5.23
C ALA A 56 0.89 2.08 -3.90
N VAL A 57 1.02 3.26 -3.28
CA VAL A 57 0.28 3.66 -2.08
C VAL A 57 -0.79 4.69 -2.44
N PHE A 58 -1.99 4.52 -1.90
CA PHE A 58 -3.14 5.35 -2.24
C PHE A 58 -3.71 6.06 -1.01
N ALA A 59 -4.11 7.32 -1.18
CA ALA A 59 -4.77 8.10 -0.12
C ALA A 59 -6.23 7.69 0.08
N SER A 60 -6.82 6.99 -0.89
CA SER A 60 -8.25 6.69 -0.94
C SER A 60 -8.51 5.38 -1.65
N TYR A 61 -9.60 4.70 -1.26
CA TYR A 61 -10.01 3.43 -1.84
C TYR A 61 -10.31 3.54 -3.34
N GLU A 62 -11.01 4.60 -3.78
CA GLU A 62 -11.36 4.81 -5.20
C GLU A 62 -10.12 4.88 -6.10
N ASP A 63 -9.08 5.60 -5.65
CA ASP A 63 -7.78 5.68 -6.32
C ASP A 63 -7.13 4.29 -6.46
N ALA A 64 -7.16 3.50 -5.39
CA ALA A 64 -6.64 2.14 -5.38
C ALA A 64 -7.46 1.22 -6.30
N GLU A 65 -8.80 1.38 -6.33
CA GLU A 65 -9.70 0.59 -7.17
C GLU A 65 -9.47 0.84 -8.66
N GLN A 66 -9.21 2.09 -9.06
CA GLN A 66 -8.89 2.40 -10.45
C GLN A 66 -7.62 1.72 -10.93
N VAL A 67 -6.59 1.62 -10.09
CA VAL A 67 -5.34 0.92 -10.43
C VAL A 67 -5.52 -0.59 -10.33
N TYR A 68 -6.22 -1.07 -9.31
CA TYR A 68 -6.55 -2.49 -9.16
C TYR A 68 -7.29 -3.04 -10.37
N ASN A 69 -8.30 -2.31 -10.86
CA ASN A 69 -9.04 -2.69 -12.07
C ASN A 69 -8.16 -2.69 -13.32
N GLN A 70 -7.18 -1.79 -13.43
CA GLN A 70 -6.20 -1.80 -14.53
C GLN A 70 -5.19 -2.95 -14.41
N TYR A 71 -4.93 -3.44 -13.19
CA TYR A 71 -3.97 -4.52 -12.97
C TYR A 71 -4.58 -5.91 -13.20
N ILE A 72 -5.88 -6.07 -12.96
CA ILE A 72 -6.60 -7.34 -13.10
C ILE A 72 -7.23 -7.55 -14.49
N MET A 73 -7.47 -6.46 -15.25
CA MET A 73 -8.11 -6.49 -16.59
C MET A 73 -7.09 -6.46 -17.72
#